data_AF-A0A426YEV9-F1
#
_entry.id   AF-A0A426YEV9-F1
#
_cell.length_a   1.000
_cell.length_b   1.000
_cell.length_c   1.000
_cell.angle_alpha   90.00
_cell.angle_beta   90.00
_cell.angle_gamma   90.00
#
_symmetry.space_group_name_H-M   'P 1'
#
loop_
_entity.id
_entity.type
_entity.pdbx_description
1 polymer ?
#
loop_
_entity_poly.entity_id
_entity_poly.type
_entity_poly.pdbx_seq_one_letter_code
_entity_poly.pdbx_strand_id
1 'polypeptide(L)'
;IRGKKCIVIDPKIGGSLSLLIQTVMVMHQENDAELRHLSAEPVQTECSKILYLVRPQINLMKFISSNIQYDLSKGVQREYFVYFVPRRTVVCEKVKNYR
;
A
#
# COMPACT_ATOMS: atom_id res chain seq x y z
N ILE A 1 1.42 -5.43 12.83
CA ILE A 1 1.48 -3.97 13.11
C ILE A 1 0.21 -3.59 13.87
N ARG A 2 0.30 -3.12 15.12
CA ARG A 2 -0.86 -2.70 15.96
C ARG A 2 -1.07 -1.17 15.88
N GLY A 3 -2.31 -0.71 16.11
CA GLY A 3 -2.72 0.70 16.05
C GLY A 3 -3.38 1.10 14.73
N LYS A 4 -4.09 2.24 14.73
CA LYS A 4 -4.73 2.85 13.56
C LYS A 4 -3.69 3.18 12.48
N LYS A 5 -4.02 2.95 11.21
CA LYS A 5 -3.09 3.13 10.08
C LYS A 5 -3.80 3.78 8.91
N CYS A 6 -3.03 4.48 8.10
CA CYS A 6 -3.46 4.88 6.77
C CYS A 6 -2.91 3.88 5.75
N ILE A 7 -3.79 3.23 5.01
CA ILE A 7 -3.47 2.34 3.90
C ILE A 7 -3.56 3.15 2.61
N VAL A 8 -2.48 3.19 1.85
CA VAL A 8 -2.38 3.91 0.59
C VAL A 8 -2.19 2.91 -0.55
N ILE A 9 -3.14 2.83 -1.48
CA ILE A 9 -3.19 1.82 -2.53
C ILE A 9 -2.93 2.42 -3.91
N ASP A 10 -2.15 1.74 -4.76
CA ASP A 10 -2.09 2.07 -6.18
C ASP A 10 -3.49 1.87 -6.81
N PRO A 11 -4.09 2.92 -7.42
CA PRO A 11 -5.44 2.86 -8.00
C PRO A 11 -5.63 1.70 -8.98
N LYS A 12 -4.58 1.27 -9.66
CA LYS A 12 -4.63 0.21 -10.67
C LYS A 12 -4.61 -1.20 -10.08
N ILE A 13 -4.46 -1.35 -8.75
CA ILE A 13 -4.57 -2.65 -8.06
C ILE A 13 -6.03 -3.13 -7.98
N GLY A 14 -7.02 -2.23 -8.08
CA GLY A 14 -8.44 -2.54 -7.88
C GLY A 14 -9.04 -3.55 -8.86
N GLY A 15 -8.46 -3.72 -10.06
CA GLY A 15 -9.07 -4.54 -11.12
C GLY A 15 -8.76 -6.04 -11.11
N SER A 16 -7.71 -6.51 -10.43
CA SER A 16 -7.22 -7.90 -10.56
C SER A 16 -6.94 -8.63 -9.24
N LEU A 17 -7.20 -8.00 -8.09
CA LEU A 17 -6.79 -8.52 -6.78
C LEU A 17 -7.95 -8.49 -5.76
N SER A 18 -9.05 -9.17 -6.07
CA SER A 18 -10.17 -9.40 -5.13
C SER A 18 -9.71 -9.90 -3.75
N LEU A 19 -8.66 -10.74 -3.71
CA LEU A 19 -8.07 -11.23 -2.46
C LEU A 19 -7.31 -10.15 -1.64
N LEU A 20 -6.62 -9.21 -2.31
CA LEU A 20 -5.99 -8.09 -1.61
C LEU A 20 -7.03 -7.09 -1.13
N ILE A 21 -8.08 -6.86 -1.91
CA ILE A 21 -9.20 -6.01 -1.52
C ILE A 21 -9.84 -6.58 -0.25
N GLN A 22 -10.09 -7.88 -0.16
CA GLN A 22 -10.60 -8.51 1.06
C GLN A 22 -9.66 -8.31 2.26
N THR A 23 -8.35 -8.44 2.05
CA THR A 23 -7.34 -8.22 3.10
C THR A 23 -7.29 -6.75 3.57
N VAL A 24 -7.39 -5.80 2.64
CA VAL A 24 -7.45 -4.36 2.92
C VAL A 24 -8.77 -4.00 3.61
N MET A 25 -9.90 -4.59 3.19
CA MET A 25 -11.22 -4.37 3.78
C MET A 25 -11.28 -4.91 5.21
N VAL A 26 -10.79 -6.13 5.47
CA VAL A 26 -10.69 -6.67 6.82
C VAL A 26 -9.79 -5.79 7.69
N MET A 27 -8.65 -5.31 7.16
CA MET A 27 -7.81 -4.37 7.90
C MET A 27 -8.51 -3.03 8.19
N HIS A 28 -9.28 -2.50 7.24
CA HIS A 28 -10.08 -1.28 7.39
C HIS A 28 -11.19 -1.45 8.43
N GLN A 29 -11.95 -2.53 8.35
CA GLN A 29 -13.11 -2.81 9.20
C GLN A 29 -12.70 -3.17 10.63
N GLU A 30 -11.69 -4.01 10.82
CA GLU A 30 -11.30 -4.52 12.15
C GLU A 30 -10.34 -3.58 12.90
N ASN A 31 -9.60 -2.70 12.21
CA ASN A 31 -8.58 -1.84 12.83
C ASN A 31 -8.82 -0.33 12.64
N ASP A 32 -10.02 0.07 12.19
CA ASP A 32 -10.39 1.47 11.92
C ASP A 32 -9.37 2.19 11.00
N ALA A 33 -8.82 1.47 10.01
CA ALA A 33 -7.76 1.98 9.16
C ALA A 33 -8.32 2.94 8.09
N GLU A 34 -7.65 4.05 7.80
CA GLU A 34 -8.02 4.91 6.67
C GLU A 34 -7.58 4.27 5.35
N LEU A 35 -8.40 4.35 4.29
CA LEU A 35 -8.02 3.90 2.95
C LEU A 35 -7.93 5.09 2.00
N ARG A 36 -6.81 5.20 1.28
CA ARG A 36 -6.53 6.25 0.31
C ARG A 36 -5.89 5.71 -0.95
N HIS A 37 -6.06 6.43 -2.04
CA HIS A 37 -5.35 6.16 -3.29
C HIS A 37 -4.00 6.88 -3.31
N LEU A 38 -2.97 6.22 -3.84
CA LEU A 38 -1.70 6.86 -4.12
C LEU A 38 -1.87 7.84 -5.29
N SER A 39 -1.47 9.09 -5.07
CA SER A 39 -1.41 10.15 -6.08
C SER A 39 -0.12 10.96 -5.90
N ALA A 40 0.03 12.02 -6.69
CA ALA A 40 1.11 12.99 -6.54
C ALA A 40 0.93 13.92 -5.32
N GLU A 41 -0.28 13.97 -4.76
CA GLU A 41 -0.60 14.83 -3.62
C GLU A 41 -0.18 14.18 -2.30
N PRO A 42 0.25 14.98 -1.30
CA PRO A 42 0.56 14.48 0.03
C PRO A 42 -0.60 13.71 0.68
N VAL A 43 -0.26 12.69 1.47
CA VAL A 43 -1.24 11.88 2.20
C VAL A 43 -1.75 12.67 3.41
N GLN A 44 -2.96 13.22 3.31
CA GLN A 44 -3.58 14.04 4.36
C GLN A 44 -4.15 13.21 5.53
N THR A 45 -3.32 12.63 6.40
CA THR A 45 -3.77 11.76 7.50
C THR A 45 -3.10 12.08 8.84
N GLU A 46 -3.84 11.89 9.93
CA GLU A 46 -3.31 11.96 11.30
C GLU A 46 -2.69 10.63 11.77
N CYS A 47 -2.77 9.57 10.95
CA CYS A 47 -2.16 8.28 11.28
C CYS A 47 -0.63 8.41 11.33
N SER A 48 -0.03 7.95 12.44
CA SER A 48 1.42 7.86 12.58
C SER A 48 2.06 6.71 11.79
N LYS A 49 1.24 5.81 11.22
CA LYS A 49 1.67 4.65 10.43
C LYS A 49 1.03 4.67 9.05
N ILE A 50 1.85 4.69 8.01
CA ILE A 50 1.41 4.67 6.62
C ILE A 50 1.87 3.38 5.95
N LEU A 51 0.91 2.67 5.34
CA LEU A 51 1.12 1.41 4.64
C LEU A 51 0.85 1.57 3.15
N TYR A 52 1.90 1.62 2.34
CA TYR A 52 1.80 1.65 0.88
C TYR A 52 1.67 0.23 0.31
N LEU A 53 0.61 -0.03 -0.45
CA LEU A 53 0.40 -1.24 -1.24
C LEU A 53 0.42 -0.87 -2.71
N VAL A 54 1.52 -1.20 -3.40
CA VAL A 54 1.83 -0.67 -4.73
C VAL A 54 2.45 -1.73 -5.63
N ARG A 55 2.33 -1.57 -6.95
CA ARG A 55 3.15 -2.35 -7.90
C ARG A 55 4.59 -1.83 -7.90
N PRO A 56 5.62 -2.65 -8.21
CA PRO A 56 7.01 -2.22 -8.25
C PRO A 56 7.30 -1.34 -9.49
N GLN A 57 6.78 -0.12 -9.51
CA GLN A 57 6.93 0.84 -10.61
C GLN A 57 7.62 2.11 -10.13
N ILE A 58 8.61 2.58 -10.90
CA ILE A 58 9.42 3.77 -10.58
C ILE A 58 8.55 5.01 -10.32
N ASN A 59 7.50 5.22 -11.12
CA ASN A 59 6.61 6.38 -10.95
C ASN A 59 5.87 6.36 -9.61
N LEU A 60 5.50 5.18 -9.11
CA LEU A 60 4.86 5.04 -7.79
C LEU A 60 5.88 5.28 -6.66
N MET A 61 7.15 4.88 -6.85
CA MET A 61 8.21 5.17 -5.87
C MET A 61 8.48 6.67 -5.77
N LYS A 62 8.40 7.39 -6.90
CA LYS A 62 8.51 8.86 -6.90
C LYS A 62 7.42 9.50 -6.04
N PHE A 63 6.17 9.07 -6.18
CA PHE A 63 5.08 9.58 -5.33
C PHE A 63 5.28 9.26 -3.84
N ILE A 64 5.70 8.02 -3.51
CA ILE A 64 6.00 7.65 -2.13
C ILE A 64 7.13 8.52 -1.55
N SER A 65 8.21 8.71 -2.32
CA SER A 65 9.33 9.57 -1.91
C SER A 65 8.88 11.02 -1.70
N SER A 66 8.08 11.58 -2.60
CA SER A 66 7.53 12.93 -2.46
C SER A 66 6.67 13.08 -1.20
N ASN A 67 5.84 12.08 -0.89
CA ASN A 67 5.02 12.07 0.32
C ASN A 67 5.87 12.09 1.60
N ILE A 68 6.89 11.23 1.67
CA ILE A 68 7.81 11.17 2.81
C ILE A 68 8.58 12.49 2.95
N GLN A 69 9.07 13.05 1.84
CA GLN A 69 9.79 14.32 1.84
C GLN A 69 8.89 15.49 2.28
N TYR A 70 7.64 15.51 1.82
CA TYR A 70 6.66 16.50 2.26
C TYR A 70 6.48 16.45 3.78
N ASP A 71 6.27 15.26 4.34
CA ASP A 71 6.11 15.06 5.78
C ASP A 71 7.34 15.51 6.57
N LEU A 72 8.53 15.13 6.12
CA LEU A 72 9.80 15.57 6.70
C LEU A 72 9.94 17.10 6.66
N SER A 73 9.56 17.74 5.55
CA SER A 73 9.61 19.21 5.41
C SER A 73 8.65 19.95 6.36
N LYS A 74 7.60 19.26 6.82
CA LYS A 74 6.63 19.78 7.80
C LYS A 74 6.96 19.37 9.23
N GLY A 75 8.08 18.68 9.46
CA GLY A 75 8.46 18.16 10.78
C GLY A 75 7.58 17.02 11.27
N VAL A 76 6.79 16.39 10.39
CA VAL A 76 5.92 15.28 10.77
C VAL A 76 6.69 13.97 10.69
N GLN A 77 6.72 13.25 11.81
CA GLN A 77 7.36 11.93 11.90
C GLN A 77 6.32 10.82 11.86
N ARG A 78 6.50 9.89 10.92
CA ARG A 78 5.65 8.71 10.74
C ARG A 78 6.50 7.46 10.47
N GLU A 79 5.93 6.30 10.75
CA GLU A 79 6.46 5.01 10.30
C GLU A 79 5.87 4.68 8.92
N TYR A 80 6.74 4.45 7.94
CA TYR A 80 6.33 4.13 6.57
C TYR A 80 6.65 2.66 6.24
N PHE A 81 5.66 1.95 5.69
CA PHE A 81 5.78 0.57 5.24
C PHE A 81 5.43 0.48 3.77
N VAL A 82 6.25 -0.18 2.96
CA VAL A 82 5.98 -0.39 1.52
C VAL A 82 5.90 -1.88 1.22
N TYR A 83 4.78 -2.31 0.64
CA TYR A 83 4.57 -3.68 0.21
C TYR A 83 4.29 -3.72 -1.29
N PHE A 84 5.14 -4.43 -2.01
CA PHE A 84 4.95 -4.67 -3.44
C PHE A 84 3.91 -5.76 -3.68
N VAL A 85 3.05 -5.54 -4.67
CA VAL A 85 2.04 -6.50 -5.10
C VAL A 85 2.05 -6.75 -6.62
N PRO A 86 1.67 -7.96 -7.07
CA PRO A 86 1.37 -9.15 -6.25
C PRO A 86 2.64 -9.74 -5.59
N ARG A 87 2.49 -10.33 -4.40
CA ARG A 87 3.59 -11.04 -3.68
C ARG A 87 4.10 -12.31 -4.40
N ARG A 88 3.48 -12.71 -5.53
CA ARG A 88 3.87 -13.87 -6.34
C ARG A 88 4.51 -13.40 -7.65
N THR A 89 5.83 -13.47 -7.73
CA THR A 89 6.57 -13.54 -8.99
C THR A 89 6.56 -14.99 -9.49
N VAL A 90 5.63 -15.33 -10.40
CA VAL A 90 5.70 -16.33 -11.50
C VAL A 90 6.12 -17.81 -11.22
N VAL A 91 6.69 -18.19 -10.07
CA VAL A 91 7.18 -19.57 -9.84
C VAL A 91 6.06 -20.59 -9.56
N CYS A 92 4.83 -20.15 -9.28
CA CYS A 92 3.68 -21.04 -9.10
C CYS A 92 3.06 -21.57 -10.40
N GLU A 93 3.56 -21.20 -11.59
CA GLU A 93 3.10 -21.82 -12.85
C GLU A 93 3.63 -23.24 -13.06
N LYS A 94 4.67 -23.66 -12.34
CA LYS A 94 5.25 -25.00 -12.44
C LYS A 94 4.47 -26.10 -11.68
N VAL A 95 3.16 -25.93 -11.49
CA VAL A 95 2.24 -27.01 -11.07
C VAL A 95 1.04 -27.09 -12.03
N LYS A 96 1.32 -27.06 -13.33
CA LYS A 96 0.52 -27.75 -14.34
C LYS A 96 1.49 -28.61 -15.14
N ASN A 97 1.80 -29.80 -14.61
CA ASN A 97 2.30 -30.98 -15.33
C ASN A 97 2.84 -31.98 -14.31
N TYR A 98 1.95 -32.73 -13.66
CA TYR A 98 2.22 -34.14 -13.33
C TYR A 98 0.88 -34.89 -13.25
N ARG A 99 0.68 -35.69 -14.30
CA ARG A 99 -0.33 -36.72 -14.56
C ARG A 99 -1.72 -36.24 -14.97
#